data_AF-A0A382P2F4-F1
#
_entry.id   AF-A0A382P2F4-F1
#
_cell.length_a   1.000
_cell.length_b   1.000
_cell.length_c   1.000
_cell.angle_alpha   90.00
_cell.angle_beta   90.00
_cell.angle_gamma   90.00
#
_symmetry.space_group_name_H-M   'P 1'
#
loop_
_entity.id
_entity.type
_entity.pdbx_description
1 polymer ?
#
loop_
_entity_poly.entity_id
_entity_poly.type
_entity_poly.pdbx_seq_one_letter_code
_entity_poly.pdbx_strand_id
1 'polypeptide(L)'
;MTSETRKSIHGTWTGRWTFILAATGSAVGLGNIWKFPYMAGEYGGGAFVLIYFICILLIGVPIMIAEILIGRRGRSSPANSMGYLAEEANTFPQWKLLGMMGAVAGLLILSFYSVAAGWAFAYVFEGFDGESAEYYGKEFNNFLQNGTRLVLFHSLFIFVTVFIVARGVIKGLEAWLNRLMPILFLIV
;
A
#
# COMPACT_ATOMS: atom_id res chain seq x y z
N MET A 1 -24.57 -28.74 7.51
CA MET A 1 -24.42 -27.28 7.30
C MET A 1 -23.90 -27.06 5.89
N THR A 2 -24.77 -26.61 5.00
CA THR A 2 -24.45 -26.32 3.60
C THR A 2 -23.50 -25.12 3.54
N SER A 3 -22.27 -25.36 3.08
CA SER A 3 -21.29 -24.29 2.80
C SER A 3 -21.79 -23.48 1.61
N GLU A 4 -22.66 -22.50 1.87
CA GLU A 4 -23.03 -21.50 0.86
C GLU A 4 -21.79 -20.66 0.55
N THR A 5 -21.29 -20.81 -0.67
CA THR A 5 -20.10 -20.12 -1.15
C THR A 5 -20.45 -18.65 -1.37
N ARG A 6 -20.18 -17.80 -0.38
CA ARG A 6 -20.51 -16.35 -0.44
C ARG A 6 -19.88 -15.69 -1.67
N LYS A 7 -20.65 -14.88 -2.41
CA LYS A 7 -20.16 -14.10 -3.55
C LYS A 7 -19.71 -12.71 -3.09
N SER A 8 -18.53 -12.27 -3.57
CA SER A 8 -18.01 -10.92 -3.32
C SER A 8 -18.89 -9.89 -4.04
N ILE A 9 -19.33 -8.85 -3.32
CA ILE A 9 -20.11 -7.73 -3.88
C ILE A 9 -19.22 -6.83 -4.79
N HIS A 10 -17.90 -6.85 -4.58
CA HIS A 10 -16.94 -5.93 -5.23
C HIS A 10 -16.25 -6.55 -6.46
N GLY A 11 -16.74 -7.70 -6.94
CA GLY A 11 -16.09 -8.48 -7.99
C GLY A 11 -14.97 -9.39 -7.44
N THR A 12 -14.53 -10.32 -8.27
CA THR A 12 -13.39 -11.22 -8.00
C THR A 12 -12.30 -10.96 -9.01
N TRP A 13 -11.05 -11.08 -8.59
CA TRP A 13 -9.89 -11.00 -9.50
C TRP A 13 -10.07 -12.00 -10.65
N THR A 14 -9.78 -11.54 -11.88
CA THR A 14 -9.95 -12.35 -13.10
C THR A 14 -9.00 -13.56 -13.13
N GLY A 15 -7.84 -13.47 -12.47
CA GLY A 15 -6.84 -14.53 -12.42
C GLY A 15 -5.90 -14.47 -11.21
N ARG A 16 -5.18 -15.57 -10.97
CA ARG A 16 -4.20 -15.71 -9.88
C ARG A 16 -3.06 -14.69 -10.01
N TRP A 17 -2.60 -14.43 -11.23
CA TRP A 17 -1.53 -13.48 -11.52
C TRP A 17 -1.92 -12.05 -11.16
N THR A 18 -3.15 -11.62 -11.47
CA THR A 18 -3.64 -10.31 -11.07
C THR A 18 -3.65 -10.15 -9.55
N PHE A 19 -4.09 -11.18 -8.82
CA PHE A 19 -4.05 -11.15 -7.35
C PHE A 19 -2.62 -11.01 -6.82
N ILE A 20 -1.66 -11.77 -7.37
CA ILE A 20 -0.25 -11.68 -6.98
C ILE A 20 0.28 -10.28 -7.27
N LEU A 21 0.05 -9.74 -8.48
CA LEU A 21 0.49 -8.40 -8.85
C LEU A 21 -0.13 -7.31 -7.97
N ALA A 22 -1.40 -7.46 -7.57
CA ALA A 22 -2.05 -6.56 -6.63
C ALA A 22 -1.45 -6.64 -5.22
N ALA A 23 -1.18 -7.85 -4.73
CA ALA A 23 -0.52 -8.03 -3.43
C ALA A 23 0.90 -7.47 -3.44
N THR A 24 1.67 -7.73 -4.51
CA THR A 24 3.02 -7.19 -4.69
C THR A 24 2.99 -5.66 -4.82
N GLY A 25 2.07 -5.09 -5.61
CA GLY A 25 1.93 -3.64 -5.74
C GLY A 25 1.44 -2.95 -4.45
N SER A 26 0.73 -3.66 -3.58
CA SER A 26 0.38 -3.16 -2.24
C SER A 26 1.57 -3.18 -1.28
N ALA A 27 2.52 -4.09 -1.47
CA ALA A 27 3.70 -4.26 -0.61
C ALA A 27 4.91 -3.42 -1.09
N VAL A 28 5.03 -3.23 -2.40
CA VAL A 28 6.10 -2.45 -3.02
C VAL A 28 5.63 -1.01 -3.21
N GLY A 29 6.30 -0.09 -2.54
CA GLY A 29 5.96 1.33 -2.64
C GLY A 29 7.10 2.24 -2.22
N LEU A 30 6.74 3.50 -1.99
CA LEU A 30 7.62 4.61 -1.66
C LEU A 30 8.47 4.35 -0.40
N GLY A 31 7.90 3.58 0.55
CA GLY A 31 8.60 3.14 1.76
C GLY A 31 9.85 2.30 1.48
N ASN A 32 9.84 1.47 0.43
CA ASN A 32 11.01 0.65 0.07
C ASN A 32 12.08 1.49 -0.64
N ILE A 33 11.70 2.59 -1.29
CA ILE A 33 12.61 3.41 -2.09
C ILE A 33 13.28 4.50 -1.25
N TRP A 34 12.57 5.15 -0.32
CA TRP A 34 13.19 6.17 0.55
C TRP A 34 13.43 5.65 1.98
N LYS A 35 12.44 5.02 2.61
CA LYS A 35 12.45 4.83 4.08
C LYS A 35 13.40 3.72 4.45
N PHE A 36 13.35 2.63 3.69
CA PHE A 36 14.18 1.48 3.93
C PHE A 36 15.68 1.81 3.80
N PRO A 37 16.18 2.45 2.72
CA PRO A 37 17.59 2.83 2.63
C PRO A 37 18.02 3.81 3.71
N TYR A 38 17.16 4.79 4.06
CA TYR A 38 17.44 5.73 5.13
C TYR A 38 17.62 5.03 6.48
N MET A 39 16.68 4.15 6.85
CA MET A 39 16.76 3.37 8.10
C MET A 39 17.95 2.41 8.07
N ALA A 40 18.22 1.74 6.94
CA ALA A 40 19.38 0.88 6.83
C ALA A 40 20.68 1.68 7.03
N GLY A 41 20.80 2.87 6.46
CA GLY A 41 21.95 3.76 6.65
C GLY A 41 22.14 4.16 8.12
N GLU A 42 21.08 4.59 8.79
CA GLU A 42 21.13 5.07 10.19
C GLU A 42 21.36 3.94 11.21
N TYR A 43 20.79 2.76 11.01
CA TYR A 43 20.75 1.69 12.01
C TYR A 43 21.81 0.59 11.81
N GLY A 44 22.94 0.90 11.17
CA GLY A 44 24.08 -0.03 11.06
C GLY A 44 24.08 -0.93 9.82
N GLY A 45 23.44 -0.48 8.73
CA GLY A 45 23.57 -1.04 7.39
C GLY A 45 23.17 -2.51 7.31
N GLY A 46 24.14 -3.36 6.98
CA GLY A 46 23.92 -4.80 6.77
C GLY A 46 23.38 -5.54 8.00
N ALA A 47 23.75 -5.12 9.22
CA ALA A 47 23.23 -5.74 10.44
C ALA A 47 21.73 -5.50 10.61
N PHE A 48 21.27 -4.26 10.35
CA PHE A 48 19.85 -3.92 10.30
C PHE A 48 19.11 -4.76 9.25
N VAL A 49 19.67 -4.86 8.04
CA VAL A 49 19.07 -5.61 6.94
C VAL A 49 18.91 -7.10 7.28
N LEU A 50 19.89 -7.72 7.96
CA LEU A 50 19.81 -9.12 8.37
C LEU A 50 18.66 -9.34 9.37
N ILE A 51 18.58 -8.52 10.42
CA ILE A 51 17.50 -8.62 11.41
C ILE A 51 16.15 -8.36 10.76
N TYR A 52 16.08 -7.36 9.87
CA TYR A 52 14.88 -7.05 9.09
C TYR A 52 14.37 -8.26 8.30
N PHE A 53 15.25 -9.00 7.62
CA PHE A 53 14.87 -10.21 6.89
C PHE A 53 14.37 -11.33 7.83
N ILE A 54 15.02 -11.53 8.97
CA ILE A 54 14.57 -12.50 9.97
C ILE A 54 13.16 -12.15 10.45
N CYS A 55 12.90 -10.88 10.76
CA CYS A 55 11.57 -10.41 11.16
C CYS A 55 10.53 -10.60 10.04
N ILE A 56 10.89 -10.35 8.77
CA ILE A 56 9.98 -10.62 7.64
C ILE A 56 9.62 -12.09 7.59
N LEU A 57 10.59 -12.99 7.67
CA LEU A 57 10.35 -14.42 7.53
C LEU A 57 9.54 -15.00 8.70
N LEU A 58 9.83 -14.56 9.93
CA LEU A 58 9.21 -15.11 11.14
C LEU A 58 7.90 -14.43 11.53
N ILE A 59 7.69 -13.17 11.16
CA ILE A 59 6.53 -12.38 11.58
C ILE A 59 5.73 -11.94 10.35
N GLY A 60 6.37 -11.28 9.39
CA GLY A 60 5.69 -10.72 8.22
C GLY A 60 4.98 -11.77 7.37
N VAL A 61 5.69 -12.83 6.98
CA VAL A 61 5.15 -13.91 6.13
C VAL A 61 3.98 -14.64 6.80
N PRO A 62 4.08 -15.10 8.07
CA PRO A 62 2.95 -15.73 8.75
C PRO A 62 1.72 -14.82 8.87
N ILE A 63 1.90 -13.54 9.20
CA ILE A 63 0.80 -12.58 9.30
C ILE A 63 0.14 -12.38 7.93
N MET A 64 0.94 -12.19 6.87
CA MET A 64 0.42 -12.04 5.50
C MET A 64 -0.41 -13.27 5.08
N ILE A 65 0.07 -14.48 5.36
CA ILE A 65 -0.67 -15.72 5.07
C ILE A 65 -1.99 -15.74 5.86
N ALA A 66 -1.97 -15.38 7.14
CA ALA A 66 -3.17 -15.32 7.97
C ALA A 66 -4.21 -14.33 7.42
N GLU A 67 -3.80 -13.12 7.06
CA GLU A 67 -4.68 -12.10 6.48
C GLU A 67 -5.31 -12.55 5.16
N ILE A 68 -4.51 -13.18 4.28
CA ILE A 68 -5.02 -13.73 3.01
C ILE A 68 -6.05 -14.83 3.26
N LEU A 69 -5.80 -15.74 4.22
CA LEU A 69 -6.72 -16.83 4.56
C LEU A 69 -8.04 -16.29 5.14
N ILE A 70 -7.96 -15.33 6.06
CA ILE A 70 -9.10 -14.63 6.67
C ILE A 70 -9.93 -13.94 5.58
N GLY A 71 -9.29 -13.16 4.70
CA GLY A 71 -9.96 -12.46 3.60
C GLY A 71 -10.62 -13.42 2.60
N ARG A 72 -9.95 -14.53 2.26
CA ARG A 72 -10.47 -15.51 1.30
C ARG A 72 -11.70 -16.27 1.84
N ARG A 73 -11.75 -16.53 3.14
CA ARG A 73 -12.89 -17.20 3.80
C ARG A 73 -14.03 -16.23 4.11
N GLY A 74 -13.73 -15.03 4.59
CA GLY A 74 -14.74 -14.01 4.91
C GLY A 74 -15.37 -13.33 3.69
N ARG A 75 -14.62 -13.19 2.58
CA ARG A 75 -15.04 -12.55 1.31
C ARG A 75 -15.74 -11.19 1.48
N SER A 76 -15.34 -10.44 2.51
CA SER A 76 -15.94 -9.18 2.95
C SER A 76 -14.85 -8.19 3.38
N SER A 77 -15.23 -6.97 3.75
CA SER A 77 -14.29 -5.99 4.34
C SER A 77 -13.58 -6.56 5.58
N PRO A 78 -12.39 -6.05 5.98
CA PRO A 78 -11.60 -6.63 7.07
C PRO A 78 -12.38 -6.82 8.38
N ALA A 79 -13.11 -5.80 8.83
CA ALA A 79 -13.93 -5.88 10.05
C ALA A 79 -15.05 -6.93 9.93
N ASN A 80 -15.74 -6.99 8.79
CA ASN A 80 -16.82 -7.95 8.58
C ASN A 80 -16.29 -9.38 8.45
N SER A 81 -15.18 -9.58 7.73
CA SER A 81 -14.51 -10.89 7.61
C SER A 81 -14.09 -11.42 8.98
N MET A 82 -13.49 -10.57 9.83
CA MET A 82 -13.13 -10.94 11.21
C MET A 82 -14.36 -11.28 12.06
N GLY A 83 -15.42 -10.48 11.99
CA GLY A 83 -16.66 -10.75 12.73
C GLY A 83 -17.32 -12.07 12.33
N TYR A 84 -17.45 -12.32 11.02
CA TYR A 84 -18.03 -13.57 10.51
C TYR A 84 -17.23 -14.80 10.89
N LEU A 85 -15.90 -14.71 10.85
CA LEU A 85 -15.04 -15.83 11.22
C LEU A 85 -15.03 -16.06 12.73
N ALA A 86 -15.18 -15.00 13.52
CA ALA A 86 -15.31 -15.12 14.96
C ALA A 86 -16.59 -15.87 15.35
N GLU A 87 -17.72 -15.56 14.69
CA GLU A 87 -18.98 -16.29 14.84
C GLU A 87 -18.85 -17.74 14.36
N GLU A 88 -18.27 -17.97 13.18
CA GLU A 88 -18.06 -19.32 12.62
C GLU A 88 -17.20 -20.21 13.52
N ALA A 89 -16.19 -19.61 14.17
CA ALA A 89 -15.31 -20.30 15.10
C ALA A 89 -15.86 -20.38 16.54
N ASN A 90 -17.07 -19.89 16.81
CA ASN A 90 -17.67 -19.77 18.14
C ASN A 90 -16.75 -19.06 19.15
N THR A 91 -16.14 -17.95 18.74
CA THR A 91 -15.22 -17.14 19.55
C THR A 91 -15.81 -15.75 19.85
N PHE A 92 -15.02 -14.92 20.52
CA PHE A 92 -15.38 -13.57 20.94
C PHE A 92 -15.69 -12.62 19.75
N PRO A 93 -16.85 -11.94 19.71
CA PRO A 93 -17.18 -11.00 18.64
C PRO A 93 -16.22 -9.79 18.57
N GLN A 94 -15.44 -9.54 19.62
CA GLN A 94 -14.44 -8.47 19.71
C GLN A 94 -13.33 -8.58 18.64
N TRP A 95 -13.14 -9.73 18.00
CA TRP A 95 -12.22 -9.87 16.86
C TRP A 95 -12.54 -8.91 15.69
N LYS A 96 -13.79 -8.45 15.57
CA LYS A 96 -14.19 -7.39 14.65
C LYS A 96 -13.40 -6.09 14.87
N LEU A 97 -13.04 -5.77 16.12
CA LEU A 97 -12.27 -4.59 16.48
C LEU A 97 -10.88 -4.60 15.82
N LEU A 98 -10.24 -5.76 15.74
CA LEU A 98 -8.93 -5.89 15.08
C LEU A 98 -9.00 -5.52 13.60
N GLY A 99 -10.02 -6.02 12.88
CA GLY A 99 -10.24 -5.66 11.48
C GLY A 99 -10.59 -4.18 11.28
N MET A 100 -11.28 -3.57 12.24
CA MET A 100 -11.59 -2.14 12.24
C MET A 100 -10.35 -1.29 12.54
N MET A 101 -9.49 -1.70 13.47
CA MET A 101 -8.22 -1.04 13.74
C MET A 101 -7.31 -1.03 12.50
N GLY A 102 -7.26 -2.14 11.75
CA GLY A 102 -6.53 -2.18 10.48
C GLY A 102 -7.04 -1.18 9.45
N ALA A 103 -8.36 -1.04 9.31
CA ALA A 103 -8.97 -0.07 8.41
C ALA A 103 -8.67 1.39 8.83
N VAL A 104 -8.75 1.69 10.13
CA VAL A 104 -8.38 3.01 10.68
C VAL A 104 -6.89 3.28 10.49
N ALA A 105 -6.02 2.29 10.74
CA ALA A 105 -4.60 2.42 10.50
C ALA A 105 -4.30 2.72 9.03
N GLY A 106 -4.97 2.05 8.09
CA GLY A 106 -4.85 2.33 6.66
C GLY A 106 -5.22 3.77 6.31
N LEU A 107 -6.31 4.30 6.90
CA LEU A 107 -6.72 5.69 6.72
C LEU A 107 -5.68 6.69 7.28
N LEU A 108 -5.16 6.42 8.47
CA LEU A 108 -4.12 7.24 9.10
C LEU A 108 -2.80 7.18 8.33
N ILE A 109 -2.45 6.03 7.77
CA ILE A 109 -1.27 5.89 6.91
C ILE A 109 -1.46 6.70 5.64
N LEU A 110 -2.63 6.62 5.02
CA LEU A 110 -2.93 7.37 3.80
C LEU A 110 -2.80 8.89 3.98
N SER A 111 -3.14 9.43 5.17
CA SER A 111 -3.12 10.87 5.41
C SER A 111 -1.72 11.49 5.29
N PHE A 112 -0.67 10.82 5.76
CA PHE A 112 0.72 11.30 5.60
C PHE A 112 1.38 10.71 4.35
N TYR A 113 1.02 9.50 3.95
CA TYR A 113 1.64 8.84 2.80
C TYR A 113 1.29 9.56 1.49
N SER A 114 0.07 10.08 1.38
CA SER A 114 -0.36 10.88 0.21
C SER A 114 0.41 12.19 0.06
N VAL A 115 0.85 12.81 1.16
CA VAL A 115 1.68 14.04 1.11
C VAL A 115 3.02 13.72 0.48
N ALA A 116 3.68 12.68 0.98
CA ALA A 116 4.99 12.28 0.49
C ALA A 116 4.93 11.68 -0.93
N ALA A 117 3.84 11.00 -1.27
CA ALA A 117 3.57 10.60 -2.65
C ALA A 117 3.33 11.81 -3.57
N GLY A 118 2.70 12.87 -3.06
CA GLY A 118 2.57 14.15 -3.75
C GLY A 118 3.93 14.79 -4.08
N TRP A 119 4.93 14.67 -3.19
CA TRP A 119 6.29 15.11 -3.48
C TRP A 119 6.86 14.34 -4.67
N ALA A 120 6.84 13.01 -4.61
CA ALA A 120 7.31 12.17 -5.71
C ALA A 120 6.58 12.48 -7.03
N PHE A 121 5.27 12.75 -6.96
CA PHE A 121 4.45 13.12 -8.11
C PHE A 121 4.87 14.47 -8.72
N ALA A 122 5.27 15.45 -7.92
CA ALA A 122 5.82 16.72 -8.41
C ALA A 122 7.12 16.52 -9.19
N TYR A 123 8.03 15.69 -8.67
CA TYR A 123 9.31 15.37 -9.32
C TYR A 123 9.16 14.66 -10.67
N VAL A 124 8.02 14.01 -10.94
CA VAL A 124 7.75 13.46 -12.29
C VAL A 124 7.67 14.56 -13.35
N PHE A 125 7.30 15.79 -12.99
CA PHE A 125 7.15 16.90 -13.93
C PHE A 125 8.30 17.90 -13.82
N GLU A 126 8.78 18.15 -12.61
CA GLU A 126 9.74 19.23 -12.31
C GLU A 126 11.15 18.70 -12.03
N GLY A 127 11.34 17.38 -11.98
CA GLY A 127 12.57 16.75 -11.51
C GLY A 127 13.65 16.53 -12.58
N PHE A 128 13.47 16.99 -13.82
CA PHE A 128 14.40 16.71 -14.93
C PHE A 128 15.35 17.85 -15.30
N ASP A 129 15.17 19.05 -14.72
CA ASP A 129 15.88 20.26 -15.13
C ASP A 129 17.13 20.59 -14.28
N GLY A 130 17.46 19.75 -13.30
CA GLY A 130 18.52 20.04 -12.32
C GLY A 130 19.90 19.53 -12.70
N GLU A 131 20.90 20.36 -12.42
CA GLU A 131 22.31 20.13 -12.80
C GLU A 131 23.16 19.43 -11.72
N SER A 132 22.68 19.38 -10.47
CA SER A 132 23.45 18.81 -9.34
C SER A 132 22.57 18.36 -8.17
N ALA A 133 23.13 17.52 -7.28
CA ALA A 133 22.44 17.10 -6.06
C ALA A 133 22.13 18.29 -5.12
N GLU A 134 23.01 19.29 -5.06
CA GLU A 134 22.79 20.50 -4.25
C GLU A 134 21.61 21.33 -4.76
N TYR A 135 21.46 21.43 -6.09
CA TYR A 135 20.30 22.06 -6.73
C TYR A 135 19.00 21.39 -6.28
N TYR A 136 18.90 20.06 -6.39
CA TYR A 136 17.70 19.34 -5.97
C TYR A 136 17.42 19.43 -4.48
N GLY A 137 18.47 19.54 -3.63
CA GLY A 137 18.31 19.79 -2.20
C GLY A 137 17.71 21.16 -1.89
N LYS A 138 18.14 22.21 -2.61
CA LYS A 138 17.56 23.56 -2.48
C LYS A 138 16.14 23.62 -3.01
N GLU A 139 15.89 23.05 -4.19
CA GLU A 139 14.56 23.00 -4.78
C GLU A 139 13.57 22.22 -3.92
N PHE A 140 14.00 21.11 -3.31
CA PHE A 140 13.14 20.38 -2.35
C PHE A 140 12.76 21.26 -1.16
N ASN A 141 13.71 21.99 -0.58
CA ASN A 141 13.43 22.89 0.54
C ASN A 141 12.50 24.04 0.12
N ASN A 142 12.69 24.63 -1.06
CA ASN A 142 11.79 25.64 -1.62
C ASN A 142 10.37 25.08 -1.82
N PHE A 143 10.28 23.83 -2.30
CA PHE A 143 9.02 23.13 -2.47
C PHE A 143 8.31 22.91 -1.12
N LEU A 144 9.04 22.49 -0.08
CA LEU A 144 8.48 22.30 1.27
C LEU A 144 7.99 23.61 1.91
N GLN A 145 8.57 24.75 1.54
CA GLN A 145 8.12 26.06 2.02
C GLN A 145 6.91 26.60 1.24
N ASN A 146 6.60 26.04 0.06
CA ASN A 146 5.48 26.48 -0.76
C ASN A 146 4.21 25.67 -0.46
N GLY A 147 3.40 26.17 0.48
CA GLY A 147 2.14 25.54 0.88
C GLY A 147 1.16 25.31 -0.29
N THR A 148 1.11 26.21 -1.27
CA THR A 148 0.24 26.08 -2.43
C THR A 148 0.64 24.89 -3.31
N ARG A 149 1.94 24.72 -3.60
CA ARG A 149 2.44 23.58 -4.39
C ARG A 149 2.22 22.26 -3.65
N LEU A 150 2.49 22.23 -2.35
CA LEU A 150 2.25 21.06 -1.50
C LEU A 150 0.80 20.59 -1.57
N VAL A 151 -0.15 21.52 -1.36
CA VAL A 151 -1.59 21.20 -1.41
C VAL A 151 -2.01 20.78 -2.82
N LEU A 152 -1.50 21.45 -3.86
CA LEU A 152 -1.82 21.13 -5.25
C LEU A 152 -1.41 19.71 -5.62
N PHE A 153 -0.16 19.33 -5.38
CA PHE A 153 0.33 17.99 -5.76
C PHE A 153 -0.24 16.88 -4.87
N HIS A 154 -0.45 17.15 -3.58
CA HIS A 154 -1.18 16.24 -2.71
C HIS A 154 -2.62 16.00 -3.21
N SER A 155 -3.37 17.06 -3.49
CA SER A 155 -4.75 16.95 -3.99
C SER A 155 -4.82 16.26 -5.34
N LEU A 156 -3.85 16.52 -6.23
CA LEU A 156 -3.76 15.86 -7.53
C LEU A 156 -3.48 14.35 -7.37
N PHE A 157 -2.57 13.98 -6.48
CA PHE A 157 -2.29 12.58 -6.18
C PHE A 157 -3.51 11.86 -5.57
N ILE A 158 -4.19 12.48 -4.62
CA ILE A 158 -5.44 11.95 -4.04
C ILE A 158 -6.53 11.82 -5.11
N PHE A 159 -6.68 12.82 -5.98
CA PHE A 159 -7.65 12.77 -7.07
C PHE A 159 -7.41 11.57 -8.00
N VAL A 160 -6.16 11.36 -8.43
CA VAL A 160 -5.79 10.20 -9.26
C VAL A 160 -6.06 8.89 -8.51
N THR A 161 -5.71 8.82 -7.23
CA THR A 161 -5.96 7.64 -6.39
C THR A 161 -7.45 7.32 -6.31
N VAL A 162 -8.29 8.31 -5.98
CA VAL A 162 -9.75 8.16 -5.90
C VAL A 162 -10.34 7.79 -7.25
N PHE A 163 -9.87 8.39 -8.33
CA PHE A 163 -10.31 8.09 -9.68
C PHE A 163 -10.04 6.64 -10.09
N ILE A 164 -8.85 6.11 -9.76
CA ILE A 164 -8.50 4.71 -10.02
C ILE A 164 -9.38 3.79 -9.17
N VAL A 165 -9.53 4.06 -7.87
CA VAL A 165 -10.35 3.25 -6.96
C VAL A 165 -11.84 3.26 -7.34
N ALA A 166 -12.37 4.41 -7.76
CA ALA A 166 -13.76 4.57 -8.19
C ALA A 166 -14.11 3.74 -9.44
N ARG A 167 -13.12 3.41 -10.28
CA ARG A 167 -13.29 2.49 -11.43
C ARG A 167 -13.36 1.02 -11.04
N GLY A 168 -13.22 0.71 -9.75
CA GLY A 168 -13.35 -0.63 -9.19
C GLY A 168 -12.12 -1.52 -9.41
N VAL A 169 -12.24 -2.77 -8.97
CA VAL A 169 -11.11 -3.72 -8.91
C VAL A 169 -10.56 -4.05 -10.29
N ILE A 170 -11.43 -4.39 -11.25
CA ILE A 170 -11.01 -4.89 -12.57
C ILE A 170 -10.60 -3.73 -13.50
N LYS A 171 -11.48 -2.73 -13.68
CA LYS A 171 -11.24 -1.62 -14.62
C LYS A 171 -10.33 -0.52 -14.07
N GLY A 172 -10.15 -0.47 -12.74
CA GLY A 172 -9.24 0.43 -12.06
C GLY A 172 -7.95 -0.26 -11.69
N LEU A 173 -7.94 -0.90 -10.51
CA LEU A 173 -6.73 -1.45 -9.89
C LEU A 173 -5.98 -2.43 -10.80
N GLU A 174 -6.65 -3.48 -11.29
CA GLU A 174 -6.05 -4.51 -12.13
C GLU A 174 -5.44 -3.95 -13.43
N ALA A 175 -6.16 -3.06 -14.13
CA ALA A 175 -5.70 -2.46 -15.38
C ALA A 175 -4.40 -1.65 -15.20
N TRP A 176 -4.30 -0.89 -14.10
CA TRP A 176 -3.11 -0.09 -13.81
C TRP A 176 -1.98 -0.93 -13.24
N LEU A 177 -2.24 -1.90 -12.36
CA LEU A 177 -1.23 -2.79 -11.79
C LEU A 177 -0.51 -3.60 -12.88
N ASN A 178 -1.26 -4.18 -13.82
CA ASN A 178 -0.69 -4.97 -14.91
C ASN A 178 0.21 -4.14 -15.85
N ARG A 179 0.07 -2.81 -15.87
CA ARG A 179 0.90 -1.91 -16.68
C ARG A 179 2.04 -1.29 -15.88
N LEU A 180 1.79 -0.82 -14.66
CA LEU A 180 2.76 -0.08 -13.84
C LEU A 180 3.77 -0.99 -13.16
N MET A 181 3.38 -2.19 -12.73
CA MET A 181 4.31 -3.12 -12.05
C MET A 181 5.47 -3.58 -12.94
N PRO A 182 5.25 -3.99 -14.21
CA PRO A 182 6.36 -4.31 -15.11
C PRO A 182 7.28 -3.11 -15.38
N ILE A 183 6.72 -1.91 -15.54
CA ILE A 183 7.50 -0.69 -15.76
C ILE A 183 8.40 -0.42 -14.56
N LEU A 184 7.86 -0.53 -13.34
CA LEU A 184 8.64 -0.35 -12.12
C LEU A 184 9.82 -1.34 -12.05
N PHE A 185 9.59 -2.62 -12.40
CA PHE A 185 10.63 -3.65 -12.39
C PHE A 185 11.73 -3.43 -13.44
N LEU A 186 11.44 -2.68 -14.52
CA LEU A 186 12.46 -2.34 -15.52
C LEU A 186 13.31 -1.13 -15.11
N ILE A 187 12.78 -0.26 -14.24
CA ILE A 187 13.43 0.98 -13.83
C ILE A 187 14.30 0.76 -12.57
N VAL A 188 13.91 -0.17 -11.71
CA VAL A 188 14.62 -0.55 -10.47
C VAL A 188 15.58 -1.71 -10.74
#